data_AF-A0A562P935-F1
#
_entry.id   AF-A0A562P935-F1
#
_cell.length_a   1.000
_cell.length_b   1.000
_cell.length_c   1.000
_cell.angle_alpha   90.00
_cell.angle_beta   90.00
_cell.angle_gamma   90.00
#
_symmetry.space_group_name_H-M   'P 1'
#
loop_
_entity.id
_entity.type
_entity.pdbx_description
1 polymer ?
#
loop_
_entity_poly.entity_id
_entity_poly.type
_entity_poly.pdbx_seq_one_letter_code
_entity_poly.pdbx_strand_id
1 'polypeptide(L)'
;MSAAVYAAAGIGGISALLYLRRKRWLDALLAVTAGAALAAMLGLPPESASVDTVKLDTAARGDALQAALLAVPQARAIAATGDGLHEAQWQDLPARPLAWQAPATDALMLEFERTVPLGRTFALTIARSAPQPGWRLQLLAENGQLLDEATAQGAAARLTVQWLPPVAEQLVLRARVLDAQGKVLQQGPVPVRVVEAEPLRVAGRFGAPSFDTRTLNGLLAGSHALLDWQTVLGKDVMRTETPAAPLGNPNLVVIDAAWFERQAGARAALLAQVARGVPLLILGGSAREPGAWQALRPALAAQSATTEKDDERRFDIAGGRLALAPASFTPTAWAVAARDDAGKPWLWQRDWEGGRILWLGVAEWHRHAIAAPIALGHWWQRVLDHAAAGTPRNIVWRQPDPMPLPGLRTELCAAGVPAGAAVQAGEQSLRWQPRGDGACVALWPRQPGWLTVRSGDAVTQAYVYGANDWPAWQAGLRRAATARYLARSPARSLPGPGVPGAPAMTLPAWPFALLAMAALLALWWRERR
;
A
#
# COMPACT_ATOMS: atom_id res chain seq x y z
N MET A 1 11.45 -43.18 3.28
CA MET A 1 10.93 -44.54 3.53
C MET A 1 11.25 -44.92 4.96
N SER A 2 10.29 -45.47 5.71
CA SER A 2 10.44 -45.77 7.14
C SER A 2 11.28 -47.03 7.38
N ALA A 3 11.94 -47.14 8.55
CA ALA A 3 12.73 -48.32 8.93
C ALA A 3 11.90 -49.63 8.87
N ALA A 4 10.58 -49.53 9.08
CA ALA A 4 9.64 -50.64 8.99
C ALA A 4 9.53 -51.23 7.56
N VAL A 5 9.62 -50.40 6.52
CA VAL A 5 9.57 -50.85 5.11
C VAL A 5 10.80 -51.70 4.78
N TYR A 6 11.99 -51.26 5.21
CA TYR A 6 13.23 -52.02 5.01
C TYR A 6 13.25 -53.31 5.82
N ALA A 7 12.74 -53.29 7.05
CA ALA A 7 12.62 -54.49 7.88
C ALA A 7 11.71 -55.55 7.23
N ALA A 8 10.52 -55.13 6.73
CA ALA A 8 9.58 -56.04 6.06
C ALA A 8 10.18 -56.68 4.79
N ALA A 9 10.84 -55.88 3.95
CA ALA A 9 11.52 -56.39 2.76
C ALA A 9 12.70 -57.32 3.12
N GLY A 10 13.48 -56.96 4.14
CA GLY A 10 14.61 -57.76 4.62
C GLY A 10 14.21 -59.13 5.15
N ILE A 11 13.14 -59.20 5.96
CA ILE A 11 12.62 -60.46 6.51
C ILE A 11 12.12 -61.38 5.39
N GLY A 12 11.44 -60.84 4.38
CA GLY A 12 11.01 -61.60 3.20
C GLY A 12 12.19 -62.15 2.40
N GLY A 13 13.24 -61.35 2.20
CA GLY A 13 14.46 -61.76 1.49
C GLY A 13 15.26 -62.85 2.22
N ILE A 14 15.44 -62.71 3.54
CA ILE A 14 16.14 -63.72 4.36
C ILE A 14 15.37 -65.04 4.35
N SER A 15 14.04 -64.99 4.50
CA SER A 15 13.18 -66.18 4.45
C SER A 15 13.29 -66.88 3.10
N ALA A 16 13.28 -66.14 1.98
CA ALA A 16 13.44 -66.72 0.65
C ALA A 16 14.80 -67.42 0.45
N LEU A 17 15.89 -66.84 0.95
CA LEU A 17 17.23 -67.45 0.89
C LEU A 17 17.29 -68.80 1.65
N LEU A 18 16.59 -68.90 2.78
CA LEU A 18 16.50 -70.15 3.54
C LEU A 18 15.74 -71.25 2.78
N TYR A 19 14.65 -70.91 2.09
CA TYR A 19 13.93 -71.87 1.23
C TYR A 19 14.71 -72.28 -0.03
N LEU A 20 15.40 -71.32 -0.65
CA LEU A 20 16.31 -71.56 -1.79
C LEU A 20 17.42 -72.54 -1.46
N ARG A 21 18.04 -72.42 -0.27
CA ARG A 21 19.06 -73.36 0.21
C ARG A 21 18.55 -74.80 0.30
N ARG A 22 17.26 -74.98 0.56
CA ARG A 22 16.59 -76.29 0.60
C ARG A 22 16.02 -76.73 -0.76
N LYS A 23 16.35 -76.03 -1.85
CA LYS A 23 15.83 -76.23 -3.22
C LYS A 23 14.30 -76.14 -3.31
N ARG A 24 13.64 -75.42 -2.38
CA ARG A 24 12.18 -75.20 -2.38
C ARG A 24 11.82 -73.88 -3.06
N TRP A 25 11.94 -73.87 -4.38
CA TRP A 25 11.83 -72.66 -5.21
C TRP A 25 10.48 -71.94 -5.09
N LEU A 26 9.38 -72.70 -5.02
CA LEU A 26 8.03 -72.12 -4.90
C LEU A 26 7.80 -71.44 -3.54
N ASP A 27 8.36 -71.98 -2.46
CA ASP A 27 8.23 -71.40 -1.11
C ASP A 27 9.05 -70.11 -1.00
N ALA A 28 10.21 -70.06 -1.67
CA ALA A 28 11.03 -68.86 -1.77
C ALA A 28 10.29 -67.72 -2.51
N LEU A 29 9.58 -68.04 -3.60
CA LEU A 29 8.75 -67.07 -4.33
C LEU A 29 7.62 -66.50 -3.46
N LEU A 30 6.96 -67.35 -2.67
CA LEU A 30 5.90 -66.95 -1.74
C LEU A 30 6.42 -66.05 -0.60
N ALA A 31 7.61 -66.33 -0.07
CA ALA A 31 8.24 -65.49 0.95
C ALA A 31 8.63 -64.10 0.42
N VAL A 32 9.17 -64.03 -0.81
CA VAL A 32 9.48 -62.74 -1.47
C VAL A 32 8.21 -61.95 -1.75
N THR A 33 7.16 -62.59 -2.27
CA THR A 33 5.89 -61.89 -2.56
C THR A 33 5.21 -61.38 -1.29
N ALA A 34 5.20 -62.15 -0.20
CA ALA A 34 4.68 -61.70 1.09
C ALA A 34 5.47 -60.50 1.65
N GLY A 35 6.81 -60.55 1.62
CA GLY A 35 7.66 -59.46 2.08
C GLY A 35 7.53 -58.19 1.24
N ALA A 36 7.45 -58.32 -0.09
CA ALA A 36 7.25 -57.21 -1.01
C ALA A 36 5.87 -56.54 -0.83
N ALA A 37 4.81 -57.33 -0.64
CA ALA A 37 3.46 -56.82 -0.40
C ALA A 37 3.35 -56.09 0.94
N LEU A 38 3.95 -56.63 2.00
CA LEU A 38 3.98 -55.98 3.32
C LEU A 38 4.80 -54.67 3.29
N ALA A 39 5.95 -54.67 2.63
CA ALA A 39 6.76 -53.47 2.45
C ALA A 39 6.03 -52.39 1.63
N ALA A 40 5.29 -52.78 0.59
CA ALA A 40 4.45 -51.88 -0.18
C ALA A 40 3.33 -51.27 0.69
N MET A 41 2.67 -52.09 1.52
CA MET A 41 1.62 -51.62 2.45
C MET A 41 2.15 -50.60 3.46
N LEU A 42 3.32 -50.85 4.06
CA LEU A 42 3.96 -49.96 5.04
C LEU A 42 4.58 -48.70 4.40
N GLY A 43 4.79 -48.71 3.08
CA GLY A 43 5.31 -47.58 2.32
C GLY A 43 4.23 -46.58 1.89
N LEU A 44 2.94 -46.94 2.03
CA LEU A 44 1.84 -46.03 1.73
C LEU A 44 1.75 -44.93 2.82
N PRO A 45 1.53 -43.65 2.43
CA PRO A 45 1.35 -42.58 3.39
C PRO A 45 0.12 -42.86 4.28
N PRO A 46 0.17 -42.56 5.59
CA PRO A 46 -0.95 -42.79 6.49
C PRO A 46 -2.17 -41.99 5.99
N GLU A 47 -3.28 -42.70 5.81
CA GLU A 47 -4.57 -42.12 5.46
C GLU A 47 -5.04 -41.25 6.62
N SER A 48 -4.60 -39.99 6.62
CA SER A 48 -5.05 -39.01 7.60
C SER A 48 -6.50 -38.71 7.28
N ALA A 49 -7.41 -38.99 8.22
CA ALA A 49 -8.81 -38.61 8.15
C ALA A 49 -8.93 -37.08 8.13
N SER A 50 -8.69 -36.48 6.97
CA SER A 50 -8.84 -35.06 6.75
C SER A 50 -10.33 -34.73 6.75
N VAL A 51 -10.75 -33.76 7.55
CA VAL A 51 -12.08 -33.16 7.42
C VAL A 51 -12.15 -32.53 6.03
N ASP A 52 -13.04 -33.04 5.17
CA ASP A 52 -13.12 -32.61 3.77
C ASP A 52 -13.42 -31.11 3.65
N THR A 53 -14.22 -30.54 4.55
CA THR A 53 -14.54 -29.12 4.54
C THR A 53 -14.85 -28.60 5.94
N VAL A 54 -14.16 -27.55 6.38
CA VAL A 54 -14.50 -26.82 7.61
C VAL A 54 -15.50 -25.72 7.27
N LYS A 55 -16.62 -25.68 8.00
CA LYS A 55 -17.59 -24.60 7.93
C LYS A 55 -17.14 -23.46 8.85
N LEU A 56 -16.97 -22.28 8.28
CA LEU A 56 -16.53 -21.08 8.96
C LEU A 56 -17.68 -20.06 8.95
N ASP A 57 -18.41 -19.96 10.05
CA ASP A 57 -19.39 -18.89 10.20
C ASP A 57 -18.71 -17.62 10.73
N THR A 58 -18.53 -16.63 9.85
CA THR A 58 -17.82 -15.39 10.20
C THR A 58 -18.69 -14.39 10.95
N ALA A 59 -20.00 -14.66 11.04
CA ALA A 59 -20.89 -13.91 11.92
C ALA A 59 -20.81 -14.39 13.38
N ALA A 60 -20.35 -15.63 13.61
CA ALA A 60 -20.12 -16.16 14.94
C ALA A 60 -18.99 -15.39 15.64
N ARG A 61 -19.18 -15.06 16.92
CA ARG A 61 -18.19 -14.34 17.74
C ARG A 61 -17.63 -15.24 18.82
N GLY A 62 -16.40 -14.95 19.27
CA GLY A 62 -15.75 -15.63 20.39
C GLY A 62 -15.30 -17.05 20.06
N ASP A 63 -15.46 -17.96 21.02
CA ASP A 63 -14.84 -19.29 21.02
C ASP A 63 -15.25 -20.17 19.83
N ALA A 64 -16.46 -20.00 19.31
CA ALA A 64 -16.95 -20.77 18.16
C ALA A 64 -16.16 -20.48 16.87
N LEU A 65 -15.89 -19.19 16.60
CA LEU A 65 -15.07 -18.80 15.46
C LEU A 65 -13.61 -19.24 15.67
N GLN A 66 -13.08 -19.09 16.88
CA GLN A 66 -11.72 -19.51 17.21
C GLN A 66 -11.54 -21.03 17.04
N ALA A 67 -12.50 -21.84 17.50
CA ALA A 67 -12.48 -23.28 17.32
C ALA A 67 -12.51 -23.67 15.83
N ALA A 68 -13.34 -22.99 15.01
CA ALA A 68 -13.38 -23.21 13.57
C ALA A 68 -12.04 -22.85 12.90
N LEU A 69 -11.42 -21.72 13.29
CA LEU A 69 -10.11 -21.30 12.78
C LEU A 69 -9.00 -22.30 13.12
N LEU A 70 -9.01 -22.86 14.34
CA LEU A 70 -8.05 -23.89 14.77
C LEU A 70 -8.20 -25.21 14.00
N ALA A 71 -9.36 -25.49 13.41
CA ALA A 71 -9.60 -26.68 12.59
C ALA A 71 -9.13 -26.52 11.12
N VAL A 72 -8.95 -25.28 10.62
CA VAL A 72 -8.57 -24.99 9.23
C VAL A 72 -7.27 -25.68 8.78
N PRO A 73 -6.19 -25.75 9.58
CA PRO A 73 -4.96 -26.41 9.16
C PRO A 73 -5.14 -27.88 8.73
N GLN A 74 -6.09 -28.59 9.35
CA GLN A 74 -6.41 -29.99 9.10
C GLN A 74 -7.45 -30.18 7.98
N ALA A 75 -8.06 -29.10 7.49
CA ALA A 75 -9.12 -29.12 6.49
C ALA A 75 -8.58 -29.18 5.06
N ARG A 76 -9.29 -29.86 4.16
CA ARG A 76 -9.01 -29.80 2.71
C ARG A 76 -9.58 -28.57 2.03
N ALA A 77 -10.69 -28.05 2.52
CA ALA A 77 -11.36 -26.85 2.01
C ALA A 77 -12.05 -26.06 3.13
N ILE A 78 -12.34 -24.79 2.85
CA ILE A 78 -13.07 -23.89 3.73
C ILE A 78 -14.41 -23.53 3.05
N ALA A 79 -15.51 -23.64 3.77
CA ALA A 79 -16.79 -23.07 3.36
C ALA A 79 -17.14 -21.94 4.34
N ALA A 80 -17.09 -20.69 3.88
CA ALA A 80 -17.32 -19.53 4.73
C ALA A 80 -18.70 -18.91 4.47
N THR A 81 -19.40 -18.52 5.54
CA THR A 81 -20.63 -17.73 5.50
C THR A 81 -20.43 -16.38 6.17
N GLY A 82 -21.20 -15.37 5.76
CA GLY A 82 -21.11 -14.00 6.28
C GLY A 82 -20.09 -13.12 5.53
N ASP A 83 -19.62 -12.06 6.17
CA ASP A 83 -18.74 -11.05 5.56
C ASP A 83 -17.31 -11.55 5.27
N GLY A 84 -16.92 -12.71 5.79
CA GLY A 84 -15.56 -13.24 5.64
C GLY A 84 -14.66 -12.92 6.83
N LEU A 85 -13.35 -13.09 6.68
CA LEU A 85 -12.34 -12.76 7.70
C LEU A 85 -11.54 -11.51 7.33
N HIS A 86 -10.90 -10.88 8.32
CA HIS A 86 -9.95 -9.79 8.07
C HIS A 86 -8.67 -10.31 7.39
N GLU A 87 -7.95 -9.43 6.70
CA GLU A 87 -6.70 -9.78 6.01
C GLU A 87 -5.69 -10.45 6.96
N ALA A 88 -5.52 -9.91 8.17
CA ALA A 88 -4.61 -10.46 9.17
C ALA A 88 -4.91 -11.92 9.50
N GLN A 89 -6.20 -12.25 9.69
CA GLN A 89 -6.64 -13.61 9.98
C GLN A 89 -6.40 -14.54 8.79
N TRP A 90 -6.68 -14.10 7.56
CA TRP A 90 -6.37 -14.89 6.37
C TRP A 90 -4.89 -15.19 6.20
N GLN A 91 -4.01 -14.25 6.57
CA GLN A 91 -2.57 -14.44 6.51
C GLN A 91 -2.03 -15.40 7.58
N ASP A 92 -2.75 -15.58 8.69
CA ASP A 92 -2.39 -16.53 9.76
C ASP A 92 -2.89 -17.96 9.44
N LEU A 93 -3.74 -18.13 8.42
CA LEU A 93 -4.26 -19.42 7.98
C LEU A 93 -3.46 -19.98 6.79
N PRO A 94 -3.30 -21.31 6.69
CA PRO A 94 -2.72 -21.91 5.49
C PRO A 94 -3.64 -21.71 4.28
N ALA A 95 -3.05 -21.66 3.08
CA ALA A 95 -3.80 -21.58 1.83
C ALA A 95 -4.65 -22.85 1.64
N ARG A 96 -5.96 -22.68 1.50
CA ARG A 96 -6.96 -23.72 1.27
C ARG A 96 -8.00 -23.23 0.27
N PRO A 97 -8.54 -24.10 -0.60
CA PRO A 97 -9.69 -23.78 -1.43
C PRO A 97 -10.84 -23.22 -0.59
N LEU A 98 -11.41 -22.09 -1.02
CA LEU A 98 -12.49 -21.40 -0.33
C LEU A 98 -13.76 -21.43 -1.17
N ALA A 99 -14.89 -21.83 -0.56
CA ALA A 99 -16.23 -21.60 -1.06
C ALA A 99 -16.87 -20.47 -0.25
N TRP A 100 -17.08 -19.32 -0.88
CA TRP A 100 -17.65 -18.13 -0.26
C TRP A 100 -18.41 -17.31 -1.29
N GLN A 101 -19.54 -16.73 -0.89
CA GLN A 101 -20.31 -15.78 -1.68
C GLN A 101 -20.52 -14.51 -0.86
N ALA A 102 -20.22 -13.37 -1.47
CA ALA A 102 -20.35 -12.08 -0.80
C ALA A 102 -21.81 -11.80 -0.41
N PRO A 103 -22.09 -11.42 0.85
CA PRO A 103 -23.42 -10.98 1.25
C PRO A 103 -23.85 -9.71 0.51
N ALA A 104 -25.14 -9.59 0.21
CA ALA A 104 -25.74 -8.42 -0.43
C ALA A 104 -26.07 -7.26 0.53
N THR A 105 -25.59 -7.31 1.78
CA THR A 105 -25.83 -6.24 2.77
C THR A 105 -24.94 -5.03 2.50
N ASP A 106 -25.34 -3.85 3.00
CA ASP A 106 -24.59 -2.60 2.76
C ASP A 106 -23.18 -2.64 3.38
N ALA A 107 -22.19 -2.17 2.65
CA ALA A 107 -20.79 -2.06 3.07
C ALA A 107 -20.26 -0.66 2.75
N LEU A 108 -19.38 -0.16 3.63
CA LEU A 108 -18.78 1.17 3.51
C LEU A 108 -17.28 1.08 3.26
N MET A 109 -16.75 1.92 2.37
CA MET A 109 -15.32 2.19 2.24
C MET A 109 -15.04 3.60 2.74
N LEU A 110 -14.02 3.74 3.60
CA LEU A 110 -13.57 5.03 4.12
C LEU A 110 -12.21 5.35 3.51
N GLU A 111 -12.08 6.56 2.96
CA GLU A 111 -10.87 7.07 2.35
C GLU A 111 -10.57 8.46 2.93
N PHE A 112 -9.45 8.60 3.63
CA PHE A 112 -8.97 9.86 4.18
C PHE A 112 -7.49 9.80 4.53
N GLU A 113 -6.84 10.95 4.60
CA GLU A 113 -5.47 11.07 5.08
C GLU A 113 -5.44 11.12 6.61
N ARG A 114 -4.68 10.21 7.23
CA ARG A 114 -4.57 10.09 8.69
C ARG A 114 -3.60 11.10 9.31
N THR A 115 -2.79 11.77 8.50
CA THR A 115 -1.87 12.81 8.94
C THR A 115 -1.95 13.96 7.95
N VAL A 116 -2.28 15.14 8.45
CA VAL A 116 -2.50 16.34 7.65
C VAL A 116 -1.63 17.46 8.21
N PRO A 117 -0.81 18.14 7.38
CA PRO A 117 -0.12 19.35 7.83
C PRO A 117 -1.10 20.47 8.17
N LEU A 118 -0.79 21.27 9.19
CA LEU A 118 -1.56 22.47 9.52
C LEU A 118 -1.68 23.38 8.29
N GLY A 119 -2.87 23.94 8.08
CA GLY A 119 -3.18 24.75 6.89
C GLY A 119 -3.56 23.94 5.64
N ARG A 120 -3.59 22.60 5.70
CA ARG A 120 -4.15 21.75 4.64
C ARG A 120 -5.58 21.33 4.97
N THR A 121 -6.43 21.30 3.94
CA THR A 121 -7.79 20.78 4.07
C THR A 121 -7.76 19.27 4.26
N PHE A 122 -8.32 18.80 5.37
CA PHE A 122 -8.65 17.40 5.59
C PHE A 122 -9.88 17.03 4.76
N ALA A 123 -9.86 15.87 4.11
CA ALA A 123 -11.01 15.35 3.37
C ALA A 123 -11.31 13.92 3.79
N LEU A 124 -12.58 13.64 4.09
CA LEU A 124 -13.10 12.30 4.33
C LEU A 124 -14.07 11.93 3.22
N THR A 125 -13.79 10.83 2.55
CA THR A 125 -14.66 10.25 1.53
C THR A 125 -15.22 8.92 2.01
N ILE A 126 -16.55 8.76 1.92
CA ILE A 126 -17.23 7.51 2.17
C ILE A 126 -17.88 7.02 0.88
N ALA A 127 -17.59 5.78 0.50
CA ALA A 127 -18.27 5.10 -0.59
C ALA A 127 -19.15 3.96 -0.06
N ARG A 128 -20.37 3.82 -0.59
CA ARG A 128 -21.32 2.76 -0.28
C ARG A 128 -21.34 1.73 -1.39
N SER A 129 -21.51 0.45 -1.04
CA SER A 129 -21.70 -0.61 -2.03
C SER A 129 -23.06 -0.51 -2.74
N ALA A 130 -24.08 0.03 -2.06
CA ALA A 130 -25.41 0.23 -2.63
C ALA A 130 -25.71 1.74 -2.72
N PRO A 131 -25.71 2.35 -3.93
CA PRO A 131 -26.08 3.75 -4.09
C PRO A 131 -27.54 3.96 -3.68
N GLN A 132 -27.78 5.00 -2.90
CA GLN A 132 -29.12 5.41 -2.48
C GLN A 132 -29.26 6.91 -2.67
N PRO A 133 -30.47 7.44 -2.92
CA PRO A 133 -30.70 8.87 -2.94
C PRO A 133 -30.84 9.46 -1.54
N GLY A 134 -30.41 10.71 -1.38
CA GLY A 134 -30.71 11.53 -0.19
C GLY A 134 -29.98 11.16 1.10
N TRP A 135 -29.08 10.17 1.09
CA TRP A 135 -28.22 9.91 2.26
C TRP A 135 -27.22 11.05 2.46
N ARG A 136 -26.79 11.23 3.71
CA ARG A 136 -25.92 12.34 4.11
C ARG A 136 -24.70 11.84 4.84
N LEU A 137 -23.58 12.54 4.64
CA LEU A 137 -22.35 12.37 5.38
C LEU A 137 -22.11 13.63 6.20
N GLN A 138 -21.94 13.48 7.51
CA GLN A 138 -21.60 14.58 8.40
C GLN A 138 -20.28 14.29 9.11
N LEU A 139 -19.39 15.27 9.12
CA LEU A 139 -18.17 15.29 9.92
C LEU A 139 -18.40 16.15 11.16
N LEU A 140 -18.06 15.64 12.33
CA LEU A 140 -18.25 16.29 13.62
C LEU A 140 -16.93 16.35 14.38
N ALA A 141 -16.73 17.42 15.14
CA ALA A 141 -15.67 17.53 16.12
C ALA A 141 -15.90 16.60 17.32
N GLU A 142 -14.90 16.48 18.20
CA GLU A 142 -14.97 15.64 19.41
C GLU A 142 -16.09 16.06 20.36
N ASN A 143 -16.40 17.37 20.40
CA ASN A 143 -17.51 17.93 21.17
C ASN A 143 -18.89 17.76 20.49
N GLY A 144 -18.96 17.13 19.32
CA GLY A 144 -20.20 16.92 18.57
C GLY A 144 -20.64 18.10 17.69
N GLN A 145 -19.85 19.17 17.60
CA GLN A 145 -20.11 20.28 16.67
C GLN A 145 -19.98 19.78 15.23
N LEU A 146 -20.95 20.13 14.37
CA LEU A 146 -20.89 19.85 12.94
C LEU A 146 -19.78 20.69 12.30
N LEU A 147 -18.82 20.02 11.67
CA LEU A 147 -17.73 20.65 10.93
C LEU A 147 -18.08 20.83 9.45
N ASP A 148 -18.65 19.80 8.83
CA ASP A 148 -19.10 19.83 7.44
C ASP A 148 -20.15 18.75 7.15
N GLU A 149 -20.95 18.95 6.10
CA GLU A 149 -22.00 18.04 5.64
C GLU A 149 -22.06 17.95 4.12
N ALA A 150 -22.16 16.72 3.61
CA ALA A 150 -22.46 16.43 2.21
C ALA A 150 -23.76 15.64 2.09
N THR A 151 -24.55 15.94 1.07
CA THR A 151 -25.82 15.24 0.76
C THR A 151 -25.77 14.63 -0.63
N ALA A 152 -26.19 13.38 -0.76
CA ALA A 152 -26.26 12.67 -2.03
C ALA A 152 -27.33 13.24 -2.94
N GLN A 153 -26.89 13.80 -4.07
CA GLN A 153 -27.75 14.17 -5.18
C GLN A 153 -27.95 12.94 -6.09
N GLY A 154 -29.20 12.52 -6.29
CA GLY A 154 -29.51 11.31 -7.05
C GLY A 154 -28.92 10.04 -6.42
N ALA A 155 -28.67 9.00 -7.23
CA ALA A 155 -28.11 7.72 -6.77
C ALA A 155 -26.57 7.78 -6.60
N ALA A 156 -26.05 8.79 -5.88
CA ALA A 156 -24.63 8.91 -5.63
C ALA A 156 -24.13 7.82 -4.66
N ALA A 157 -23.09 7.09 -5.08
CA ALA A 157 -22.46 6.05 -4.25
C ALA A 157 -21.38 6.59 -3.31
N ARG A 158 -20.91 7.83 -3.52
CA ARG A 158 -19.77 8.41 -2.80
C ARG A 158 -20.08 9.84 -2.37
N LEU A 159 -19.72 10.18 -1.13
CA LEU A 159 -19.78 11.52 -0.58
C LEU A 159 -18.44 11.90 0.04
N THR A 160 -18.11 13.19 -0.03
CA THR A 160 -16.89 13.75 0.54
C THR A 160 -17.25 14.96 1.38
N VAL A 161 -16.66 15.05 2.57
CA VAL A 161 -16.71 16.19 3.48
C VAL A 161 -15.30 16.71 3.72
N GLN A 162 -15.17 18.01 3.97
CA GLN A 162 -13.91 18.72 4.07
C GLN A 162 -13.86 19.60 5.32
N TRP A 163 -12.69 19.71 5.92
CA TRP A 163 -12.48 20.53 7.10
C TRP A 163 -11.04 21.08 7.12
N LEU A 164 -10.88 22.36 7.45
CA LEU A 164 -9.56 22.97 7.63
C LEU A 164 -9.21 22.97 9.13
N PRO A 165 -8.20 22.19 9.56
CA PRO A 165 -7.84 22.15 10.96
C PRO A 165 -7.28 23.49 11.45
N PRO A 166 -7.73 23.99 12.62
CA PRO A 166 -7.29 25.28 13.14
C PRO A 166 -5.95 25.21 13.89
N VAL A 167 -5.59 24.05 14.43
CA VAL A 167 -4.39 23.85 15.27
C VAL A 167 -3.74 22.48 14.99
N ALA A 168 -2.44 22.38 15.23
CA ALA A 168 -1.69 21.13 15.12
C ALA A 168 -1.86 20.29 16.39
N GLU A 169 -2.71 19.28 16.32
CA GLU A 169 -2.97 18.36 17.41
C GLU A 169 -3.46 17.00 16.90
N GLN A 170 -3.57 16.05 17.82
CA GLN A 170 -4.08 14.72 17.56
C GLN A 170 -5.56 14.66 17.94
N LEU A 171 -6.42 14.29 17.00
CA LEU A 171 -7.88 14.37 17.15
C LEU A 171 -8.55 13.05 16.77
N VAL A 172 -9.67 12.76 17.43
CA VAL A 172 -10.58 11.68 17.02
C VAL A 172 -11.92 12.30 16.62
N LEU A 173 -11.99 12.83 15.39
CA LEU A 173 -13.23 13.33 14.82
C LEU A 173 -14.29 12.22 14.78
N ARG A 174 -15.55 12.59 14.64
CA ARG A 174 -16.64 11.63 14.43
C ARG A 174 -17.24 11.85 13.07
N ALA A 175 -17.53 10.80 12.33
CA ALA A 175 -18.41 10.92 11.17
C ALA A 175 -19.63 10.02 11.33
N ARG A 176 -20.75 10.51 10.81
CA ARG A 176 -22.01 9.77 10.76
C ARG A 176 -22.61 9.81 9.36
N VAL A 177 -23.14 8.67 8.97
CA VAL A 177 -23.89 8.46 7.74
C VAL A 177 -25.36 8.45 8.13
N LEU A 178 -26.14 9.34 7.54
CA LEU A 178 -27.57 9.46 7.79
C LEU A 178 -28.35 9.00 6.56
N ASP A 179 -29.56 8.47 6.75
CA ASP A 179 -30.51 8.28 5.66
C ASP A 179 -31.18 9.61 5.25
N ALA A 180 -32.07 9.54 4.26
CA ALA A 180 -32.84 10.68 3.78
C ALA A 180 -33.75 11.29 4.86
N GLN A 181 -34.13 10.52 5.87
CA GLN A 181 -34.94 10.94 7.01
C GLN A 181 -34.08 11.50 8.17
N GLY A 182 -32.75 11.45 8.05
CA GLY A 182 -31.82 11.90 9.10
C GLY A 182 -31.57 10.89 10.21
N LYS A 183 -32.00 9.64 10.07
CA LYS A 183 -31.66 8.56 10.99
C LYS A 183 -30.22 8.14 10.75
N VAL A 184 -29.47 7.94 11.84
CA VAL A 184 -28.08 7.45 11.77
C VAL A 184 -28.09 6.00 11.28
N LEU A 185 -27.50 5.78 10.10
CA LEU A 185 -27.25 4.45 9.54
C LEU A 185 -25.96 3.85 10.09
N GLN A 186 -24.90 4.65 10.12
CA GLN A 186 -23.56 4.26 10.58
C GLN A 186 -22.88 5.46 11.25
N GLN A 187 -22.00 5.18 12.19
CA GLN A 187 -21.16 6.18 12.84
C GLN A 187 -19.85 5.54 13.27
N GLY A 188 -18.78 6.34 13.32
CA GLY A 188 -17.57 5.94 14.00
C GLY A 188 -16.51 7.04 14.05
N PRO A 189 -15.35 6.74 14.67
CA PRO A 189 -14.24 7.66 14.78
C PRO A 189 -13.52 7.84 13.45
N VAL A 190 -12.93 9.03 13.27
CA VAL A 190 -12.10 9.44 12.15
C VAL A 190 -10.84 10.08 12.76
N PRO A 191 -9.84 9.25 13.10
CA PRO A 191 -8.62 9.69 13.75
C PRO A 191 -7.75 10.46 12.75
N VAL A 192 -7.40 11.69 13.10
CA VAL A 192 -6.55 12.56 12.28
C VAL A 192 -5.46 13.14 13.16
N ARG A 193 -4.22 13.10 12.67
CA ARG A 193 -3.12 13.83 13.31
C ARG A 193 -2.80 15.06 12.48
N VAL A 194 -3.06 16.22 13.04
CA VAL A 194 -2.66 17.49 12.46
C VAL A 194 -1.26 17.79 12.97
N VAL A 195 -0.30 17.90 12.05
CA VAL A 195 1.10 18.15 12.40
C VAL A 195 1.48 19.55 11.98
N GLU A 196 2.40 20.17 12.72
CA GLU A 196 2.97 21.44 12.30
C GLU A 196 3.55 21.31 10.89
N ALA A 197 3.23 22.28 10.04
CA ALA A 197 3.80 22.35 8.72
C ALA A 197 5.27 22.79 8.86
N GLU A 198 6.21 22.00 8.34
CA GLU A 198 7.59 22.45 8.25
C GLU A 198 7.63 23.71 7.37
N PRO A 199 8.21 24.83 7.85
CA PRO A 199 8.25 26.05 7.07
C PRO A 199 9.08 25.81 5.80
N LEU A 200 8.57 26.30 4.68
CA LEU A 200 9.32 26.31 3.43
C LEU A 200 10.51 27.25 3.57
N ARG A 201 11.71 26.74 3.29
CA ARG A 201 12.98 27.48 3.27
C ARG A 201 13.49 27.43 1.84
N VAL A 202 13.19 28.47 1.09
CA VAL A 202 13.39 28.51 -0.36
C VAL A 202 14.57 29.39 -0.71
N ALA A 203 15.50 28.84 -1.48
CA ALA A 203 16.53 29.63 -2.16
C ALA A 203 16.10 29.84 -3.62
N GLY A 204 15.81 31.08 -3.99
CA GLY A 204 15.40 31.49 -5.33
C GLY A 204 16.55 32.12 -6.12
N ARG A 205 16.82 31.66 -7.35
CA ARG A 205 17.85 32.24 -8.23
C ARG A 205 17.30 32.47 -9.65
N PHE A 206 17.19 33.73 -10.03
CA PHE A 206 16.53 34.14 -11.27
C PHE A 206 17.44 34.99 -12.13
N GLY A 207 17.45 34.68 -13.42
CA GLY A 207 18.35 35.30 -14.38
C GLY A 207 17.83 36.63 -14.89
N ALA A 208 16.52 36.89 -14.76
CA ALA A 208 15.88 38.16 -15.11
C ALA A 208 14.59 38.32 -14.30
N PRO A 209 14.12 39.55 -14.07
CA PRO A 209 12.80 39.78 -13.48
C PRO A 209 11.69 39.31 -14.44
N SER A 210 10.67 38.65 -13.90
CA SER A 210 9.47 38.27 -14.65
C SER A 210 8.21 38.38 -13.79
N PHE A 211 7.04 38.54 -14.42
CA PHE A 211 5.76 38.55 -13.69
C PHE A 211 5.50 37.23 -12.98
N ASP A 212 5.90 36.12 -13.59
CA ASP A 212 5.78 34.77 -13.06
C ASP A 212 6.60 34.58 -11.78
N THR A 213 7.87 35.00 -11.78
CA THR A 213 8.75 34.92 -10.59
C THR A 213 8.29 35.87 -9.49
N ARG A 214 7.85 37.09 -9.83
CA ARG A 214 7.26 38.02 -8.86
C ARG A 214 5.99 37.46 -8.22
N THR A 215 5.12 36.83 -9.01
CA THR A 215 3.89 36.20 -8.51
C THR A 215 4.22 35.04 -7.58
N LEU A 216 5.17 34.17 -7.95
CA LEU A 216 5.61 33.08 -7.10
C LEU A 216 6.20 33.58 -5.78
N ASN A 217 7.04 34.62 -5.83
CA ASN A 217 7.57 35.24 -4.62
C ASN A 217 6.45 35.73 -3.69
N GLY A 218 5.46 36.44 -4.24
CA GLY A 218 4.29 36.90 -3.48
C GLY A 218 3.48 35.76 -2.84
N LEU A 219 3.27 34.67 -3.58
CA LEU A 219 2.58 33.47 -3.06
C LEU A 219 3.36 32.80 -1.92
N LEU A 220 4.69 32.66 -2.06
CA LEU A 220 5.53 32.05 -1.04
C LEU A 220 5.68 32.94 0.20
N ALA A 221 5.81 34.25 0.02
CA ALA A 221 5.85 35.20 1.13
C ALA A 221 4.52 35.20 1.90
N GLY A 222 3.39 35.14 1.18
CA GLY A 222 2.05 35.02 1.76
C GLY A 222 1.79 33.72 2.52
N SER A 223 2.56 32.65 2.22
CA SER A 223 2.51 31.39 2.97
C SER A 223 3.51 31.33 4.13
N HIS A 224 4.15 32.46 4.48
CA HIS A 224 5.17 32.56 5.52
C HIS A 224 6.42 31.70 5.26
N ALA A 225 6.75 31.43 4.00
CA ALA A 225 8.02 30.81 3.64
C ALA A 225 9.20 31.74 3.99
N LEU A 226 10.32 31.14 4.41
CA LEU A 226 11.60 31.82 4.54
C LEU A 226 12.28 31.85 3.17
N LEU A 227 12.47 33.04 2.61
CA LEU A 227 12.93 33.24 1.24
C LEU A 227 14.30 33.91 1.18
N ASP A 228 15.28 33.23 0.60
CA ASP A 228 16.49 33.87 0.06
C ASP A 228 16.33 34.02 -1.44
N TRP A 229 15.80 35.17 -1.86
CA TRP A 229 15.35 35.41 -3.23
C TRP A 229 16.30 36.35 -3.97
N GLN A 230 16.90 35.89 -5.07
CA GLN A 230 17.86 36.68 -5.84
C GLN A 230 17.48 36.76 -7.30
N THR A 231 17.44 37.96 -7.85
CA THR A 231 17.13 38.22 -9.26
C THR A 231 18.20 39.11 -9.88
N VAL A 232 18.80 38.64 -10.96
CA VAL A 232 19.76 39.42 -11.76
C VAL A 232 18.99 40.51 -12.52
N LEU A 233 19.38 41.77 -12.35
CA LEU A 233 18.83 42.93 -13.06
C LEU A 233 19.74 43.41 -14.19
N GLY A 234 21.04 43.09 -14.12
CA GLY A 234 22.06 43.43 -15.11
C GLY A 234 23.36 42.67 -14.86
N LYS A 235 24.42 42.96 -15.62
CA LYS A 235 25.70 42.22 -15.57
C LYS A 235 26.27 42.08 -14.15
N ASP A 236 26.20 43.16 -13.37
CA ASP A 236 26.76 43.24 -12.02
C ASP A 236 25.72 43.72 -10.98
N VAL A 237 24.43 43.77 -11.36
CA VAL A 237 23.34 44.28 -10.50
C VAL A 237 22.39 43.14 -10.19
N MET A 238 22.22 42.86 -8.90
CA MET A 238 21.28 41.87 -8.38
C MET A 238 20.36 42.51 -7.35
N ARG A 239 19.08 42.12 -7.39
CA ARG A 239 18.14 42.37 -6.30
C ARG A 239 18.09 41.15 -5.42
N THR A 240 18.35 41.34 -4.14
CA THR A 240 18.25 40.29 -3.12
C THR A 240 17.16 40.67 -2.13
N GLU A 241 16.26 39.73 -1.85
CA GLU A 241 15.32 39.84 -0.75
C GLU A 241 15.81 38.91 0.35
N THR A 242 16.19 39.51 1.49
CA THR A 242 16.72 38.79 2.63
C THR A 242 15.58 38.12 3.39
N PRO A 243 15.74 36.87 3.83
CA PRO A 243 14.67 36.17 4.55
C PRO A 243 14.36 36.87 5.87
N ALA A 244 13.08 36.84 6.27
CA ALA A 244 12.59 37.47 7.49
C ALA A 244 13.21 36.89 8.78
N ALA A 245 13.86 35.72 8.68
CA ALA A 245 14.65 35.09 9.72
C ALA A 245 15.88 34.40 9.09
N PRO A 246 16.94 34.06 9.85
CA PRO A 246 18.10 33.35 9.32
C PRO A 246 17.70 32.07 8.56
N LEU A 247 18.04 32.01 7.27
CA LEU A 247 17.82 30.82 6.47
C LEU A 247 18.88 29.78 6.87
N GLY A 248 18.46 28.72 7.56
CA GLY A 248 19.28 27.52 7.68
C GLY A 248 19.47 26.82 6.31
N ASN A 249 19.64 25.51 6.31
CA ASN A 249 19.66 24.76 5.04
C ASN A 249 18.31 24.90 4.31
N PRO A 250 18.26 25.34 3.05
CA PRO A 250 17.02 25.39 2.29
C PRO A 250 16.51 23.97 2.04
N ASN A 251 15.19 23.79 2.10
CA ASN A 251 14.50 22.54 1.74
C ASN A 251 13.89 22.60 0.32
N LEU A 252 14.12 23.70 -0.40
CA LEU A 252 13.79 23.85 -1.82
C LEU A 252 14.72 24.88 -2.47
N VAL A 253 15.23 24.57 -3.67
CA VAL A 253 15.86 25.55 -4.55
C VAL A 253 14.98 25.75 -5.77
N VAL A 254 14.67 27.01 -6.09
CA VAL A 254 13.92 27.37 -7.30
C VAL A 254 14.80 28.22 -8.20
N ILE A 255 14.92 27.81 -9.46
CA ILE A 255 15.66 28.58 -10.46
C ILE A 255 14.80 28.80 -11.70
N ASP A 256 15.01 29.88 -12.41
CA ASP A 256 14.60 29.93 -13.81
C ASP A 256 15.65 29.26 -14.71
N ALA A 257 15.19 28.70 -15.83
CA ALA A 257 16.07 28.04 -16.78
C ALA A 257 17.16 28.99 -17.32
N ALA A 258 16.80 30.25 -17.57
CA ALA A 258 17.72 31.28 -18.05
C ALA A 258 18.92 31.55 -17.10
N TRP A 259 18.71 31.46 -15.78
CA TRP A 259 19.78 31.58 -14.78
C TRP A 259 20.76 30.42 -14.89
N PHE A 260 20.24 29.19 -14.96
CA PHE A 260 21.07 28.00 -15.14
C PHE A 260 21.91 28.09 -16.41
N GLU A 261 21.31 28.52 -17.51
CA GLU A 261 21.95 28.70 -18.83
C GLU A 261 23.10 29.71 -18.79
N ARG A 262 23.04 30.77 -17.96
CA ARG A 262 24.12 31.76 -17.84
C ARG A 262 25.19 31.41 -16.80
N GLN A 263 24.84 30.67 -15.76
CA GLN A 263 25.69 30.53 -14.57
C GLN A 263 26.57 29.27 -14.59
N ALA A 264 27.40 29.11 -15.62
CA ALA A 264 28.25 27.92 -15.79
C ALA A 264 29.06 27.56 -14.54
N GLY A 265 29.62 28.55 -13.82
CA GLY A 265 30.41 28.34 -12.60
C GLY A 265 29.60 27.92 -11.37
N ALA A 266 28.31 28.23 -11.29
CA ALA A 266 27.46 27.90 -10.13
C ALA A 266 26.72 26.55 -10.27
N ARG A 267 26.66 25.99 -11.50
CA ARG A 267 25.93 24.74 -11.79
C ARG A 267 26.39 23.57 -10.94
N ALA A 268 27.71 23.36 -10.82
CA ALA A 268 28.26 22.23 -10.08
C ALA A 268 27.87 22.30 -8.59
N ALA A 269 27.95 23.48 -7.97
CA ALA A 269 27.56 23.69 -6.58
C ALA A 269 26.05 23.47 -6.37
N LEU A 270 25.22 23.95 -7.30
CA LEU A 270 23.78 23.70 -7.29
C LEU A 270 23.48 22.20 -7.35
N LEU A 271 24.08 21.48 -8.29
CA LEU A 271 23.85 20.04 -8.45
C LEU A 271 24.40 19.23 -7.27
N ALA A 272 25.50 19.66 -6.64
CA ALA A 272 26.00 19.08 -5.41
C ALA A 272 25.03 19.31 -4.22
N GLN A 273 24.30 20.42 -4.20
CA GLN A 273 23.24 20.63 -3.22
C GLN A 273 22.06 19.70 -3.46
N VAL A 274 21.66 19.49 -4.71
CA VAL A 274 20.62 18.53 -5.08
C VAL A 274 21.02 17.11 -4.70
N ALA A 275 22.28 16.74 -4.96
CA ALA A 275 22.82 15.44 -4.58
C ALA A 275 22.70 15.13 -3.07
N ARG A 276 22.70 16.17 -2.22
CA ARG A 276 22.49 16.05 -0.76
C ARG A 276 21.00 15.95 -0.36
N GLY A 277 20.08 15.85 -1.31
CA GLY A 277 18.66 15.64 -1.07
C GLY A 277 17.78 16.88 -1.11
N VAL A 278 18.33 18.06 -1.43
CA VAL A 278 17.51 19.28 -1.59
C VAL A 278 16.84 19.26 -2.96
N PRO A 279 15.51 19.31 -3.06
CA PRO A 279 14.84 19.34 -4.35
C PRO A 279 15.13 20.64 -5.11
N LEU A 280 15.33 20.52 -6.42
CA LEU A 280 15.51 21.63 -7.35
C LEU A 280 14.31 21.73 -8.28
N LEU A 281 13.61 22.87 -8.26
CA LEU A 281 12.57 23.21 -9.22
C LEU A 281 13.10 24.19 -10.27
N ILE A 282 12.98 23.82 -11.54
CA ILE A 282 13.37 24.64 -12.68
C ILE A 282 12.12 25.19 -13.36
N LEU A 283 12.04 26.52 -13.49
CA LEU A 283 11.01 27.21 -14.26
C LEU A 283 11.40 27.21 -15.75
N GLY A 284 10.86 26.24 -16.49
CA GLY A 284 11.21 25.98 -17.89
C GLY A 284 10.73 27.05 -18.88
N GLY A 285 9.78 27.89 -18.49
CA GLY A 285 9.24 28.97 -19.35
C GLY A 285 10.26 30.02 -19.82
N SER A 286 11.46 30.04 -19.22
CA SER A 286 12.55 30.95 -19.60
C SER A 286 13.70 30.28 -20.37
N ALA A 287 13.60 28.98 -20.68
CA ALA A 287 14.66 28.23 -21.35
C ALA A 287 14.89 28.75 -22.78
N ARG A 288 16.14 28.96 -23.16
CA ARG A 288 16.53 29.46 -24.49
C ARG A 288 17.65 28.67 -25.14
N GLU A 289 18.46 27.98 -24.34
CA GLU A 289 19.68 27.30 -24.80
C GLU A 289 19.65 25.82 -24.45
N PRO A 290 18.97 24.96 -25.26
CA PRO A 290 18.91 23.51 -25.04
C PRO A 290 20.27 22.83 -24.81
N GLY A 291 21.33 23.38 -25.43
CA GLY A 291 22.70 22.88 -25.28
C GLY A 291 23.25 22.99 -23.85
N ALA A 292 22.84 23.99 -23.07
CA ALA A 292 23.30 24.18 -21.68
C ALA A 292 22.85 23.04 -20.74
N TRP A 293 21.83 22.28 -21.15
CA TRP A 293 21.18 21.23 -20.36
C TRP A 293 21.77 19.83 -20.60
N GLN A 294 22.75 19.69 -21.49
CA GLN A 294 23.34 18.39 -21.83
C GLN A 294 23.96 17.66 -20.62
N ALA A 295 24.47 18.40 -19.63
CA ALA A 295 25.00 17.84 -18.38
C ALA A 295 23.93 17.08 -17.57
N LEU A 296 22.66 17.41 -17.75
CA LEU A 296 21.51 16.79 -17.08
C LEU A 296 20.80 15.74 -17.95
N ARG A 297 21.50 15.15 -18.94
CA ARG A 297 21.08 14.08 -19.88
C ARG A 297 19.68 13.51 -19.61
N PRO A 298 18.64 13.91 -20.35
CA PRO A 298 18.67 14.04 -21.81
C PRO A 298 18.35 15.46 -22.28
N ALA A 299 18.48 15.66 -23.60
CA ALA A 299 18.25 16.93 -24.27
C ALA A 299 16.81 17.44 -24.09
N LEU A 300 16.68 18.77 -24.09
CA LEU A 300 15.40 19.44 -24.23
C LEU A 300 14.93 19.34 -25.69
N ALA A 301 13.68 18.94 -25.90
CA ALA A 301 13.01 19.04 -27.19
C ALA A 301 12.19 20.33 -27.26
N ALA A 302 12.19 20.94 -28.45
CA ALA A 302 11.29 22.04 -28.74
C ALA A 302 9.84 21.55 -28.63
N GLN A 303 9.02 22.32 -27.93
CA GLN A 303 7.58 22.20 -27.91
C GLN A 303 6.99 23.39 -28.66
N SER A 304 5.92 23.16 -29.42
CA SER A 304 5.15 24.27 -30.00
C SER A 304 4.70 25.19 -28.86
N ALA A 305 5.27 26.39 -28.79
CA ALA A 305 4.85 27.45 -27.87
C ALA A 305 3.67 28.21 -28.48
N THR A 306 2.69 27.48 -29.01
CA THR A 306 1.48 28.03 -29.59
C THR A 306 0.59 28.55 -28.45
N THR A 307 0.10 29.77 -28.60
CA THR A 307 -0.96 30.36 -27.75
C THR A 307 -2.35 29.89 -28.17
N GLU A 308 -2.42 28.89 -29.05
CA GLU A 308 -3.67 28.27 -29.44
C GLU A 308 -4.31 27.62 -28.22
N LYS A 309 -5.61 27.86 -28.02
CA LYS A 309 -6.38 27.37 -26.87
C LYS A 309 -6.26 25.85 -26.68
N ASP A 310 -5.99 25.13 -27.76
CA ASP A 310 -5.89 23.67 -27.74
C ASP A 310 -4.57 23.19 -27.12
N ASP A 311 -3.52 24.01 -27.06
CA ASP A 311 -2.22 23.67 -26.48
C ASP A 311 -2.00 24.17 -25.05
N GLU A 312 -2.93 24.95 -24.50
CA GLU A 312 -2.93 25.33 -23.09
C GLU A 312 -3.05 24.10 -22.18
N ARG A 313 -2.40 24.17 -21.01
CA ARG A 313 -2.59 23.20 -19.94
C ARG A 313 -3.74 23.64 -19.05
N ARG A 314 -4.76 22.79 -18.93
CA ARG A 314 -6.03 23.12 -18.26
C ARG A 314 -6.17 22.40 -16.94
N PHE A 315 -6.51 23.16 -15.90
CA PHE A 315 -6.66 22.65 -14.54
C PHE A 315 -7.97 23.17 -13.93
N ASP A 316 -8.83 22.25 -13.50
CA ASP A 316 -10.00 22.48 -12.69
C ASP A 316 -9.60 22.17 -11.24
N ILE A 317 -9.35 23.22 -10.45
CA ILE A 317 -8.77 23.12 -9.11
C ILE A 317 -9.44 24.12 -8.15
N ALA A 318 -9.85 23.62 -6.98
CA ALA A 318 -10.53 24.41 -5.95
C ALA A 318 -11.72 25.22 -6.48
N GLY A 319 -12.49 24.65 -7.41
CA GLY A 319 -13.64 25.30 -8.05
C GLY A 319 -13.30 26.38 -9.08
N GLY A 320 -12.02 26.64 -9.36
CA GLY A 320 -11.56 27.55 -10.41
C GLY A 320 -10.90 26.81 -11.58
N ARG A 321 -10.82 27.47 -12.74
CA ARG A 321 -10.14 26.97 -13.93
C ARG A 321 -8.86 27.77 -14.21
N LEU A 322 -7.74 27.09 -14.35
CA LEU A 322 -6.47 27.66 -14.80
C LEU A 322 -6.17 27.18 -16.22
N ALA A 323 -5.70 28.10 -17.05
CA ALA A 323 -5.19 27.82 -18.38
C ALA A 323 -3.76 28.38 -18.46
N LEU A 324 -2.77 27.49 -18.53
CA LEU A 324 -1.35 27.85 -18.49
C LEU A 324 -0.69 27.59 -19.86
N ALA A 325 0.14 28.53 -20.31
CA ALA A 325 0.86 28.38 -21.57
C ALA A 325 1.96 27.32 -21.43
N PRO A 326 2.17 26.44 -22.44
CA PRO A 326 3.30 25.51 -22.42
C PRO A 326 4.63 26.27 -22.56
N ALA A 327 5.67 25.76 -21.91
CA ALA A 327 7.04 26.26 -22.14
C ALA A 327 7.54 25.85 -23.54
N SER A 328 8.47 26.63 -24.10
CA SER A 328 9.03 26.36 -25.44
C SER A 328 9.88 25.08 -25.50
N PHE A 329 10.29 24.55 -24.35
CA PHE A 329 11.15 23.37 -24.27
C PHE A 329 10.69 22.42 -23.16
N THR A 330 10.79 21.12 -23.45
CA THR A 330 10.48 20.05 -22.49
C THR A 330 11.56 18.96 -22.49
N PRO A 331 11.83 18.31 -21.36
CA PRO A 331 12.78 17.21 -21.30
C PRO A 331 12.20 15.95 -21.94
N THR A 332 13.00 15.25 -22.75
CA THR A 332 12.54 14.11 -23.58
C THR A 332 12.53 12.75 -22.89
N ALA A 333 13.37 12.54 -21.87
CA ALA A 333 13.51 11.26 -21.16
C ALA A 333 13.50 11.43 -19.64
N TRP A 334 12.84 12.49 -19.16
CA TRP A 334 12.47 12.62 -17.75
C TRP A 334 11.12 11.95 -17.53
N ALA A 335 10.91 11.42 -16.33
CA ALA A 335 9.62 10.85 -15.97
C ALA A 335 8.58 11.98 -15.88
N VAL A 336 7.38 11.75 -16.40
CA VAL A 336 6.27 12.68 -16.23
C VAL A 336 5.82 12.59 -14.77
N ALA A 337 5.95 13.69 -14.03
CA ALA A 337 5.55 13.77 -12.63
C ALA A 337 4.05 14.10 -12.48
N ALA A 338 3.51 14.92 -13.39
CA ALA A 338 2.10 15.28 -13.39
C ALA A 338 1.56 15.59 -14.80
N ARG A 339 0.25 15.38 -14.93
CA ARG A 339 -0.55 15.67 -16.14
C ARG A 339 -1.70 16.60 -15.77
N ASP A 340 -2.20 17.34 -16.75
CA ASP A 340 -3.36 18.21 -16.61
C ASP A 340 -4.66 17.41 -16.76
N ASP A 341 -5.83 18.05 -16.72
CA ASP A 341 -7.11 17.34 -16.80
C ASP A 341 -7.38 16.73 -18.19
N ALA A 342 -6.66 17.20 -19.21
CA ALA A 342 -6.67 16.63 -20.56
C ALA A 342 -5.61 15.52 -20.74
N GLY A 343 -4.88 15.15 -19.68
CA GLY A 343 -3.83 14.13 -19.71
C GLY A 343 -2.50 14.61 -20.31
N LYS A 344 -2.35 15.90 -20.62
CA LYS A 344 -1.12 16.47 -21.18
C LYS A 344 -0.07 16.69 -20.08
N PRO A 345 1.21 16.34 -20.31
CA PRO A 345 2.26 16.53 -19.32
C PRO A 345 2.58 18.03 -19.14
N TRP A 346 2.85 18.43 -17.91
CA TRP A 346 3.21 19.81 -17.55
C TRP A 346 4.30 19.90 -16.47
N LEU A 347 4.57 18.80 -15.77
CA LEU A 347 5.66 18.67 -14.80
C LEU A 347 6.43 17.38 -15.08
N TRP A 348 7.75 17.49 -15.15
CA TRP A 348 8.66 16.37 -15.33
C TRP A 348 9.60 16.28 -14.14
N GLN A 349 10.07 15.08 -13.84
CA GLN A 349 11.01 14.84 -12.77
C GLN A 349 12.12 13.89 -13.19
N ARG A 350 13.25 14.06 -12.52
CA ARG A 350 14.39 13.15 -12.59
C ARG A 350 15.06 13.06 -11.23
N ASP A 351 15.36 11.83 -10.80
CA ASP A 351 16.18 11.60 -9.61
C ASP A 351 17.65 11.95 -9.92
N TRP A 352 18.32 12.58 -8.96
CA TRP A 352 19.69 13.07 -9.06
C TRP A 352 20.45 12.76 -7.78
N GLU A 353 21.21 11.67 -7.80
CA GLU A 353 21.89 11.12 -6.63
C GLU A 353 20.92 10.99 -5.44
N GLY A 354 21.16 11.69 -4.32
CA GLY A 354 20.29 11.68 -3.15
C GLY A 354 19.08 12.61 -3.21
N GLY A 355 18.90 13.38 -4.29
CA GLY A 355 17.79 14.32 -4.45
C GLY A 355 17.07 14.22 -5.79
N ARG A 356 16.37 15.29 -6.16
CA ARG A 356 15.49 15.33 -7.34
C ARG A 356 15.50 16.69 -8.02
N ILE A 357 15.37 16.66 -9.34
CA ILE A 357 15.20 17.83 -10.19
C ILE A 357 13.82 17.75 -10.84
N LEU A 358 13.07 18.84 -10.75
CA LEU A 358 11.76 19.02 -11.37
C LEU A 358 11.84 20.11 -12.44
N TRP A 359 11.21 19.84 -13.58
CA TRP A 359 11.07 20.79 -14.69
C TRP A 359 9.60 21.18 -14.83
N LEU A 360 9.29 22.45 -14.59
CA LEU A 360 7.97 23.02 -14.82
C LEU A 360 7.89 23.51 -16.26
N GLY A 361 7.18 22.78 -17.13
CA GLY A 361 7.05 23.11 -18.55
C GLY A 361 5.78 23.87 -18.89
N VAL A 362 5.33 24.71 -17.97
CA VAL A 362 4.28 25.71 -18.19
C VAL A 362 4.76 27.08 -17.72
N ALA A 363 4.11 28.14 -18.17
CA ALA A 363 4.41 29.53 -17.86
C ALA A 363 3.12 30.36 -17.79
N GLU A 364 3.27 31.67 -17.60
CA GLU A 364 2.20 32.67 -17.61
C GLU A 364 1.14 32.53 -16.51
N TRP A 365 1.47 31.85 -15.41
CA TRP A 365 0.57 31.72 -14.27
C TRP A 365 0.29 33.05 -13.57
N HIS A 366 1.12 34.08 -13.77
CA HIS A 366 0.87 35.43 -13.25
C HIS A 366 -0.49 36.00 -13.68
N ARG A 367 -1.02 35.59 -14.84
CA ARG A 367 -2.34 36.02 -15.33
C ARG A 367 -3.47 35.60 -14.38
N HIS A 368 -3.27 34.52 -13.64
CA HIS A 368 -4.25 33.97 -12.69
C HIS A 368 -4.10 34.49 -11.28
N ALA A 369 -3.08 35.31 -11.00
CA ALA A 369 -2.84 35.87 -9.66
C ALA A 369 -4.00 36.75 -9.17
N ILE A 370 -4.72 37.39 -10.10
CA ILE A 370 -5.90 38.22 -9.82
C ILE A 370 -7.19 37.49 -10.18
N ALA A 371 -7.21 36.82 -11.34
CA ALA A 371 -8.43 36.20 -11.85
C ALA A 371 -8.85 34.94 -11.07
N ALA A 372 -7.89 34.17 -10.54
CA ALA A 372 -8.14 32.91 -9.84
C ALA A 372 -7.09 32.63 -8.74
N PRO A 373 -6.93 33.52 -7.74
CA PRO A 373 -5.85 33.43 -6.75
C PRO A 373 -5.86 32.14 -5.92
N ILE A 374 -7.05 31.67 -5.52
CA ILE A 374 -7.21 30.44 -4.73
C ILE A 374 -6.79 29.22 -5.55
N ALA A 375 -7.28 29.13 -6.80
CA ALA A 375 -6.92 28.04 -7.72
C ALA A 375 -5.42 28.03 -7.99
N LEU A 376 -4.82 29.22 -8.22
CA LEU A 376 -3.38 29.36 -8.42
C LEU A 376 -2.58 28.92 -7.19
N GLY A 377 -3.00 29.29 -5.98
CA GLY A 377 -2.39 28.87 -4.72
C GLY A 377 -2.38 27.35 -4.57
N HIS A 378 -3.53 26.70 -4.78
CA HIS A 378 -3.62 25.24 -4.76
C HIS A 378 -2.82 24.56 -5.88
N TRP A 379 -2.70 25.19 -7.05
CA TRP A 379 -1.91 24.65 -8.14
C TRP A 379 -0.42 24.67 -7.78
N TRP A 380 0.09 25.79 -7.26
CA TRP A 380 1.46 25.89 -6.76
C TRP A 380 1.73 24.94 -5.60
N GLN A 381 0.76 24.76 -4.72
CA GLN A 381 0.83 23.78 -3.65
C GLN A 381 1.07 22.36 -4.19
N ARG A 382 0.35 21.94 -5.25
CA ARG A 382 0.61 20.66 -5.92
C ARG A 382 2.03 20.57 -6.49
N VAL A 383 2.55 21.65 -7.09
CA VAL A 383 3.95 21.70 -7.59
C VAL A 383 4.95 21.46 -6.47
N LEU A 384 4.76 22.14 -5.33
CA LEU A 384 5.65 22.04 -4.18
C LEU A 384 5.55 20.65 -3.50
N ASP A 385 4.36 20.05 -3.48
CA ASP A 385 4.17 18.69 -2.97
C ASP A 385 4.95 17.66 -3.82
N HIS A 386 4.96 17.81 -5.14
CA HIS A 386 5.81 17.00 -6.02
C HIS A 386 7.31 17.23 -5.76
N ALA A 387 7.71 18.46 -5.43
CA ALA A 387 9.10 18.77 -5.11
C ALA A 387 9.53 18.17 -3.77
N ALA A 388 8.65 18.16 -2.76
CA ALA A 388 8.91 17.58 -1.45
C ALA A 388 8.83 16.04 -1.43
N ALA A 389 8.15 15.43 -2.41
CA ALA A 389 7.99 13.99 -2.49
C ALA A 389 9.34 13.28 -2.63
N GLY A 390 9.80 12.59 -1.59
CA GLY A 390 11.06 11.84 -1.59
C GLY A 390 12.28 12.59 -1.05
N THR A 391 12.11 13.79 -0.47
CA THR A 391 13.18 14.39 0.34
C THR A 391 13.56 13.42 1.47
N PRO A 392 14.85 13.11 1.67
CA PRO A 392 15.28 12.13 2.66
C PRO A 392 14.89 12.62 4.06
N ARG A 393 13.81 12.06 4.60
CA ARG A 393 13.52 12.09 6.03
C ARG A 393 14.25 10.90 6.65
N ASN A 394 14.86 11.12 7.81
CA ASN A 394 15.62 10.07 8.51
C ASN A 394 14.78 8.81 8.71
N ILE A 395 13.48 8.96 8.98
CA ILE A 395 12.52 7.86 9.05
C ILE A 395 11.20 8.29 8.39
N VAL A 396 10.73 7.50 7.42
CA VAL A 396 9.41 7.69 6.78
C VAL A 396 8.49 6.56 7.24
N TRP A 397 7.56 6.88 8.14
CA TRP A 397 6.56 5.93 8.63
C TRP A 397 5.48 5.69 7.58
N ARG A 398 5.20 4.42 7.28
CA ARG A 398 4.04 4.01 6.48
C ARG A 398 2.90 3.66 7.42
N GLN A 399 1.79 4.35 7.26
CA GLN A 399 0.60 4.11 8.08
C GLN A 399 0.00 2.72 7.76
N PRO A 400 -0.43 1.93 8.77
CA PRO A 400 -0.95 0.57 8.54
C PRO A 400 -2.18 0.58 7.62
N ASP A 401 -2.23 -0.30 6.62
CA ASP A 401 -3.40 -0.47 5.75
C ASP A 401 -3.66 -1.98 5.52
N PRO A 402 -4.80 -2.55 5.96
CA PRO A 402 -5.96 -1.88 6.59
C PRO A 402 -5.66 -1.34 7.99
N MET A 403 -6.55 -0.47 8.48
CA MET A 403 -6.39 0.18 9.78
C MET A 403 -6.41 -0.85 10.95
N PRO A 404 -5.60 -0.63 12.00
CA PRO A 404 -5.44 -1.58 13.10
C PRO A 404 -6.74 -1.86 13.88
N LEU A 405 -6.90 -3.12 14.32
CA LEU A 405 -7.99 -3.58 15.19
C LEU A 405 -7.41 -4.35 16.40
N PRO A 406 -8.13 -4.41 17.53
CA PRO A 406 -7.63 -5.04 18.74
C PRO A 406 -7.63 -6.56 18.56
N GLY A 407 -6.59 -7.21 19.04
CA GLY A 407 -6.39 -8.66 18.94
C GLY A 407 -5.98 -9.15 17.55
N LEU A 408 -5.95 -8.30 16.52
CA LEU A 408 -5.51 -8.67 15.18
C LEU A 408 -4.07 -8.24 14.93
N ARG A 409 -3.34 -9.08 14.19
CA ARG A 409 -1.98 -8.76 13.74
C ARG A 409 -2.01 -7.52 12.85
N THR A 410 -1.25 -6.51 13.23
CA THR A 410 -1.08 -5.27 12.48
C THR A 410 0.38 -5.16 12.07
N GLU A 411 0.61 -4.85 10.79
CA GLU A 411 1.95 -4.56 10.29
C GLU A 411 2.18 -3.05 10.25
N LEU A 412 3.28 -2.60 10.83
CA LEU A 412 3.75 -1.22 10.75
C LEU A 412 5.11 -1.21 10.07
N CYS A 413 5.26 -0.39 9.04
CA CYS A 413 6.49 -0.28 8.26
C CYS A 413 7.07 1.12 8.33
N ALA A 414 8.38 1.22 8.18
CA ALA A 414 9.08 2.48 8.01
C ALA A 414 10.26 2.32 7.04
N ALA A 415 10.55 3.36 6.26
CA ALA A 415 11.79 3.48 5.50
C ALA A 415 12.81 4.32 6.30
N GLY A 416 14.11 4.10 6.05
CA GLY A 416 15.20 4.80 6.76
C GLY A 416 15.53 4.22 8.16
N VAL A 417 14.88 3.13 8.56
CA VAL A 417 15.20 2.42 9.82
C VAL A 417 16.14 1.24 9.55
N PRO A 418 17.19 1.05 10.39
CA PRO A 418 18.07 -0.11 10.26
C PRO A 418 17.36 -1.40 10.69
N ALA A 419 17.50 -2.46 9.88
CA ALA A 419 17.01 -3.79 10.23
C ALA A 419 17.63 -4.28 11.54
N GLY A 420 16.84 -4.94 12.38
CA GLY A 420 17.25 -5.42 13.70
C GLY A 420 17.25 -4.36 14.80
N ALA A 421 17.09 -3.07 14.47
CA ALA A 421 16.98 -2.03 15.48
C ALA A 421 15.70 -2.18 16.32
N ALA A 422 15.80 -1.76 17.58
CA ALA A 422 14.69 -1.84 18.53
C ALA A 422 13.60 -0.83 18.18
N VAL A 423 12.35 -1.28 18.30
CA VAL A 423 11.16 -0.44 18.18
C VAL A 423 10.19 -0.78 19.30
N GLN A 424 9.66 0.25 19.95
CA GLN A 424 8.72 0.12 21.05
C GLN A 424 7.34 0.55 20.57
N ALA A 425 6.36 -0.35 20.62
CA ALA A 425 4.97 -0.07 20.26
C ALA A 425 4.06 -0.26 21.47
N GLY A 426 3.69 0.83 22.14
CA GLY A 426 3.09 0.78 23.47
C GLY A 426 4.01 0.03 24.44
N GLU A 427 3.53 -1.07 25.02
CA GLU A 427 4.31 -1.94 25.92
C GLU A 427 5.11 -3.02 25.18
N GLN A 428 4.91 -3.21 23.87
CA GLN A 428 5.58 -4.25 23.10
C GLN A 428 6.97 -3.78 22.64
N SER A 429 8.01 -4.51 23.05
CA SER A 429 9.38 -4.33 22.54
C SER A 429 9.65 -5.29 21.39
N LEU A 430 9.89 -4.73 20.21
CA LEU A 430 10.02 -5.47 18.95
C LEU A 430 11.33 -5.08 18.25
N ARG A 431 11.66 -5.79 17.18
CA ARG A 431 12.79 -5.48 16.31
C ARG A 431 12.35 -5.39 14.86
N TRP A 432 12.84 -4.37 14.16
CA TRP A 432 12.60 -4.17 12.74
C TRP A 432 13.05 -5.38 11.92
N GLN A 433 12.16 -5.88 11.07
CA GLN A 433 12.47 -6.94 10.10
C GLN A 433 12.57 -6.35 8.69
N PRO A 434 13.60 -6.71 7.91
CA PRO A 434 13.78 -6.15 6.57
C PRO A 434 12.62 -6.53 5.66
N ARG A 435 12.07 -5.56 4.91
CA ARG A 435 10.98 -5.79 3.95
C ARG A 435 11.02 -4.77 2.81
N GLY A 436 11.37 -5.22 1.61
CA GLY A 436 11.43 -4.36 0.42
C GLY A 436 12.43 -3.22 0.59
N ASP A 437 11.96 -1.98 0.43
CA ASP A 437 12.69 -0.72 0.55
C ASP A 437 12.76 -0.16 1.99
N GLY A 438 12.26 -0.90 2.98
CA GLY A 438 12.27 -0.48 4.38
C GLY A 438 12.33 -1.67 5.35
N ALA A 439 11.82 -1.44 6.56
CA ALA A 439 11.64 -2.48 7.56
C ALA A 439 10.24 -2.42 8.15
N CYS A 440 9.73 -3.56 8.59
CA CYS A 440 8.41 -3.71 9.18
C CYS A 440 8.46 -4.46 10.50
N VAL A 441 7.46 -4.23 11.35
CA VAL A 441 7.19 -5.02 12.55
C VAL A 441 5.73 -5.44 12.57
N ALA A 442 5.48 -6.66 13.06
CA ALA A 442 4.15 -7.14 13.36
C ALA A 442 3.86 -6.93 14.86
N LEU A 443 2.72 -6.31 15.16
CA LEU A 443 2.27 -6.03 16.52
C LEU A 443 0.81 -6.43 16.70
N TRP A 444 0.42 -6.74 17.94
CA TRP A 444 -0.97 -7.10 18.30
C TRP A 444 -1.52 -6.08 19.28
N PRO A 445 -2.24 -5.05 18.80
CA PRO A 445 -2.82 -4.06 19.71
C PRO A 445 -3.87 -4.74 20.60
N ARG A 446 -3.90 -4.45 21.89
CA ARG A 446 -4.88 -5.06 22.81
C ARG A 446 -6.11 -4.21 23.05
N GLN A 447 -5.98 -2.89 22.92
CA GLN A 447 -7.03 -1.93 23.23
C GLN A 447 -7.20 -0.94 22.07
N PRO A 448 -8.43 -0.44 21.85
CA PRO A 448 -8.66 0.66 20.92
C PRO A 448 -8.04 1.96 21.43
N GLY A 449 -7.80 2.89 20.52
CA GLY A 449 -7.20 4.19 20.79
C GLY A 449 -5.83 4.38 20.14
N TRP A 450 -5.12 5.43 20.54
CA TRP A 450 -3.85 5.78 19.94
C TRP A 450 -2.71 4.91 20.47
N LEU A 451 -2.08 4.16 19.56
CA LEU A 451 -0.88 3.39 19.81
C LEU A 451 0.34 4.24 19.43
N THR A 452 1.16 4.59 20.42
CA THR A 452 2.44 5.28 20.19
C THR A 452 3.52 4.25 19.84
N VAL A 453 4.27 4.54 18.78
CA VAL A 453 5.40 3.73 18.33
C VAL A 453 6.66 4.57 18.25
N ARG A 454 7.75 4.09 18.86
CA ARG A 454 9.04 4.78 18.97
C ARG A 454 10.16 3.94 18.39
N SER A 455 11.01 4.53 17.55
CA SER A 455 12.21 3.93 17.00
C SER A 455 13.36 4.93 17.09
N GLY A 456 14.20 4.80 18.12
CA GLY A 456 15.14 5.86 18.50
C GLY A 456 14.40 7.12 18.92
N ASP A 457 14.79 8.26 18.34
CA ASP A 457 14.14 9.57 18.58
C ASP A 457 12.87 9.77 17.73
N ALA A 458 12.65 8.93 16.71
CA ALA A 458 11.46 9.04 15.88
C ALA A 458 10.25 8.43 16.59
N VAL A 459 9.18 9.21 16.65
CA VAL A 459 7.89 8.80 17.21
C VAL A 459 6.83 8.89 16.12
N THR A 460 5.99 7.86 16.02
CA THR A 460 4.74 7.91 15.27
C THR A 460 3.61 7.40 16.13
N GLN A 461 2.40 7.60 15.66
CA GLN A 461 1.19 7.07 16.28
C GLN A 461 0.30 6.46 15.21
N ALA A 462 -0.35 5.36 15.57
CA ALA A 462 -1.37 4.70 14.78
C ALA A 462 -2.62 4.55 15.64
N TYR A 463 -3.80 4.82 15.07
CA TYR A 463 -5.06 4.64 15.79
C TYR A 463 -5.57 3.20 15.63
N VAL A 464 -5.93 2.56 16.74
CA VAL A 464 -6.55 1.24 16.80
C VAL A 464 -8.05 1.41 16.95
N TYR A 465 -8.81 0.92 15.97
CA TYR A 465 -10.26 1.01 15.98
C TYR A 465 -10.87 0.05 17.00
N GLY A 466 -12.02 0.41 17.57
CA GLY A 466 -12.83 -0.50 18.38
C GLY A 466 -13.54 -1.56 17.53
N ALA A 467 -13.89 -2.69 18.15
CA ALA A 467 -14.62 -3.77 17.47
C ALA A 467 -16.00 -3.35 16.95
N ASN A 468 -16.60 -2.30 17.52
CA ASN A 468 -17.91 -1.76 17.12
C ASN A 468 -17.80 -0.47 16.30
N ASP A 469 -16.59 0.01 16.01
CA ASP A 469 -16.39 1.21 15.20
C ASP A 469 -16.64 0.89 13.74
N TRP A 470 -17.53 1.66 13.11
CA TRP A 470 -17.89 1.48 11.70
C TRP A 470 -18.20 0.03 11.28
N PRO A 471 -19.26 -0.61 11.80
CA PRO A 471 -19.58 -2.01 11.50
C PRO A 471 -19.67 -2.33 10.00
N ALA A 472 -20.30 -1.47 9.20
CA ALA A 472 -20.43 -1.65 7.75
C ALA A 472 -19.09 -1.50 7.00
N TRP A 473 -18.16 -0.72 7.55
CA TRP A 473 -16.80 -0.63 7.00
C TRP A 473 -15.98 -1.86 7.32
N GLN A 474 -16.04 -2.35 8.56
CA GLN A 474 -15.37 -3.59 8.92
C GLN A 474 -15.90 -4.78 8.11
N ALA A 475 -17.21 -4.82 7.85
CA ALA A 475 -17.82 -5.77 6.92
C ALA A 475 -17.20 -5.66 5.52
N GLY A 476 -17.11 -4.44 4.99
CA GLY A 476 -16.46 -4.17 3.70
C GLY A 476 -15.00 -4.62 3.65
N LEU A 477 -14.20 -4.37 4.70
CA LEU A 477 -12.82 -4.83 4.80
C LEU A 477 -12.71 -6.36 4.80
N ARG A 478 -13.57 -7.06 5.55
CA ARG A 478 -13.61 -8.53 5.58
C ARG A 478 -13.97 -9.11 4.22
N ARG A 479 -14.93 -8.51 3.51
CA ARG A 479 -15.31 -8.93 2.15
C ARG A 479 -14.17 -8.73 1.16
N ALA A 480 -13.51 -7.57 1.21
CA ALA A 480 -12.39 -7.27 0.32
C ALA A 480 -11.18 -8.20 0.58
N ALA A 481 -10.88 -8.51 1.85
CA ALA A 481 -9.83 -9.46 2.21
C ALA A 481 -10.18 -10.89 1.78
N THR A 482 -11.43 -11.31 1.99
CA THR A 482 -11.90 -12.66 1.62
C THR A 482 -11.95 -12.84 0.11
N ALA A 483 -12.37 -11.83 -0.65
CA ALA A 483 -12.29 -11.84 -2.11
C ALA A 483 -10.84 -11.95 -2.62
N ARG A 484 -9.89 -11.22 -2.00
CA ARG A 484 -8.46 -11.34 -2.33
C ARG A 484 -7.87 -12.70 -1.97
N TYR A 485 -8.31 -13.31 -0.87
CA TYR A 485 -7.93 -14.67 -0.51
C TYR A 485 -8.49 -15.68 -1.54
N LEU A 486 -9.78 -15.58 -1.87
CA LEU A 486 -10.43 -16.43 -2.86
C LEU A 486 -9.71 -16.38 -4.22
N ALA A 487 -9.32 -15.18 -4.68
CA ALA A 487 -8.61 -14.98 -5.94
C ALA A 487 -7.19 -15.61 -5.96
N ARG A 488 -6.53 -15.76 -4.80
CA ARG A 488 -5.20 -16.38 -4.67
C ARG A 488 -5.26 -17.87 -4.33
N SER A 489 -6.41 -18.35 -3.86
CA SER A 489 -6.55 -19.72 -3.41
C SER A 489 -6.51 -20.68 -4.59
N PRO A 490 -5.88 -21.86 -4.45
CA PRO A 490 -5.92 -22.86 -5.50
C PRO A 490 -7.37 -23.17 -5.82
N ALA A 491 -7.72 -23.11 -7.11
CA ALA A 491 -9.04 -23.48 -7.56
C ALA A 491 -9.36 -24.85 -6.97
N ARG A 492 -10.54 -24.99 -6.36
CA ARG A 492 -11.04 -26.31 -5.99
C ARG A 492 -10.95 -27.14 -7.26
N SER A 493 -10.12 -28.17 -7.29
CA SER A 493 -10.24 -29.26 -8.24
C SER A 493 -11.55 -29.95 -7.88
N LEU A 494 -12.67 -29.31 -8.25
CA LEU A 494 -13.96 -29.95 -8.33
C LEU A 494 -13.72 -31.12 -9.28
N PRO A 495 -14.07 -32.36 -8.90
CA PRO A 495 -14.21 -33.41 -9.89
C PRO A 495 -15.26 -32.90 -10.88
N GLY A 496 -14.79 -32.44 -12.04
CA GLY A 496 -15.71 -32.12 -13.13
C GLY A 496 -16.41 -33.42 -13.53
N PRO A 497 -17.72 -33.39 -13.81
CA PRO A 497 -18.35 -34.54 -14.45
C PRO A 497 -17.73 -34.67 -15.86
N GLY A 498 -16.77 -35.59 -16.02
CA GLY A 498 -16.35 -36.07 -17.34
C GLY A 498 -14.91 -35.85 -17.80
N VAL A 499 -13.95 -35.48 -16.93
CA VAL A 499 -12.52 -35.50 -17.34
C VAL A 499 -11.73 -36.46 -16.44
N PRO A 500 -11.28 -37.63 -16.94
CA PRO A 500 -10.39 -38.52 -16.21
C PRO A 500 -8.97 -37.93 -16.18
N GLY A 501 -8.78 -36.91 -15.35
CA GLY A 501 -7.47 -36.50 -14.87
C GLY A 501 -7.04 -37.47 -13.78
N ALA A 502 -5.97 -38.21 -14.04
CA ALA A 502 -5.49 -39.29 -13.18
C ALA A 502 -5.42 -38.85 -11.71
N PRO A 503 -6.16 -39.50 -10.78
CA PRO A 503 -5.83 -39.36 -9.38
C PRO A 503 -4.37 -39.81 -9.22
N ALA A 504 -3.60 -39.11 -8.38
CA ALA A 504 -2.46 -39.78 -7.76
C ALA A 504 -3.04 -41.02 -7.09
N MET A 505 -2.91 -42.17 -7.75
CA MET A 505 -3.50 -43.43 -7.29
C MET A 505 -2.81 -43.76 -5.98
N THR A 506 -3.38 -43.29 -4.87
CA THR A 506 -3.18 -43.91 -3.58
C THR A 506 -3.80 -45.28 -3.71
N LEU A 507 -2.99 -46.25 -4.15
CA LEU A 507 -3.40 -47.64 -4.21
C LEU A 507 -3.88 -47.99 -2.81
N PRO A 508 -5.13 -48.47 -2.67
CA PRO A 508 -5.62 -48.82 -1.35
C PRO A 508 -4.70 -49.89 -0.74
N ALA A 509 -4.54 -49.89 0.59
CA ALA A 509 -3.65 -50.83 1.26
C ALA A 509 -4.19 -52.28 1.26
N TRP A 510 -5.50 -52.46 1.10
CA TRP A 510 -6.17 -53.76 1.19
C TRP A 510 -5.71 -54.81 0.15
N PRO A 511 -5.48 -54.52 -1.15
CA PRO A 511 -4.95 -55.53 -2.08
C PRO A 511 -3.60 -56.09 -1.65
N PHE A 512 -2.71 -55.26 -1.10
CA PHE A 512 -1.40 -55.69 -0.62
C PHE A 512 -1.52 -56.53 0.66
N ALA A 513 -2.44 -56.16 1.56
CA ALA A 513 -2.73 -56.95 2.75
C ALA A 513 -3.30 -58.34 2.39
N LEU A 514 -4.23 -58.41 1.44
CA LEU A 514 -4.77 -59.69 0.96
C LEU A 514 -3.72 -60.56 0.29
N LEU A 515 -2.84 -59.96 -0.53
CA LEU A 515 -1.77 -60.69 -1.20
C LEU A 515 -0.73 -61.22 -0.21
N ALA A 516 -0.37 -60.42 0.81
CA ALA A 516 0.49 -60.87 1.90
C ALA A 516 -0.14 -62.02 2.70
N MET A 517 -1.43 -61.89 3.07
CA MET A 517 -2.13 -62.96 3.79
C MET A 517 -2.26 -64.24 2.96
N ALA A 518 -2.61 -64.14 1.67
CA ALA A 518 -2.73 -65.29 0.78
C ALA A 518 -1.38 -66.02 0.61
N ALA A 519 -0.29 -65.27 0.45
CA ALA A 519 1.05 -65.85 0.33
C ALA A 519 1.49 -66.56 1.62
N LEU A 520 1.24 -65.96 2.79
CA LEU A 520 1.53 -66.58 4.09
C LEU A 520 0.67 -67.82 4.34
N LEU A 521 -0.62 -67.80 3.99
CA LEU A 521 -1.51 -68.95 4.09
C LEU A 521 -1.09 -70.10 3.16
N ALA A 522 -0.70 -69.79 1.93
CA ALA A 522 -0.21 -70.79 0.97
C ALA A 522 1.10 -71.43 1.44
N LEU A 523 2.00 -70.63 2.02
CA LEU A 523 3.27 -71.09 2.56
C LEU A 523 3.06 -71.99 3.78
N TRP A 524 2.17 -71.59 4.70
CA TRP A 524 1.77 -72.40 5.85
C TRP A 524 1.14 -73.75 5.45
N TRP A 525 0.25 -73.74 4.45
CA TRP A 525 -0.39 -74.98 3.98
C TRP A 525 0.62 -75.95 3.35
N ARG A 526 1.61 -75.41 2.61
CA ARG A 526 2.68 -76.21 2.00
C ARG A 526 3.68 -76.76 3.00
N GLU A 527 3.89 -76.11 4.14
CA GLU A 527 4.74 -76.64 5.21
C GLU A 527 4.07 -77.74 6.03
N ARG A 528 2.73 -77.80 6.03
CA ARG A 528 1.96 -78.86 6.70
C ARG A 528 1.77 -80.13 5.86
N ARG A 529 2.06 -80.08 4.56
CA ARG A 529 2.16 -81.25 3.69
C ARG A 529 3.60 -81.72 3.64
#